data_AF-A0A0A9WP01-F1
#
_entry.id   AF-A0A0A9WP01-F1
#
_cell.length_a   1.000
_cell.length_b   1.000
_cell.length_c   1.000
_cell.angle_alpha   90.00
_cell.angle_beta   90.00
_cell.angle_gamma   90.00
#
_symmetry.space_group_name_H-M   'P 1'
#
loop_
_entity.id
_entity.type
_entity.pdbx_description
1 polymer ?
#
loop_
_entity_poly.entity_id
_entity_poly.type
_entity_poly.pdbx_seq_one_letter_code
_entity_poly.pdbx_strand_id
1 'polypeptide(L)'
;RASGYSDIGQCWREELETPNLIKVVDDLYNQVAPLYRLLHAFVRYRLGQFYGERMVPLDEPIPAHLLGNMWSSAWDGMMDIVSPVDLGLDAAVRRLFPTAEDMLRSAEDYYSSLGLPRMTRRFWEKSFYSVGNHSQPTSCHGTAANLFKPGDVRMLLCTRINWEDFYVVHHEMGHIQYFMAYEGKPIIFQDGANSAVQETIGDAVMLAVASPEHLFREGILENTSTETEMTLMLTLALNKIPQLAYGLILDKWRWDIMSSKINAESYNELWWKYRREYQGVRPPVPRYRHSLDPMSKFHVADNTPYIRYFLSGFLQFQFLDVMCTDESKTTQPLHKCDIYGNKAAGEKLRSLMENGS
;
A
#
# COMPACT_ATOMS: atom_id res chain seq x y z
N ARG A 1 -4.75 22.08 20.09
CA ARG A 1 -4.99 23.39 20.76
C ARG A 1 -4.23 23.54 22.06
N ALA A 2 -4.48 22.74 23.11
CA ALA A 2 -3.72 22.86 24.36
C ALA A 2 -2.20 22.68 24.15
N SER A 3 -1.79 21.80 23.23
CA SER A 3 -0.39 21.58 22.85
C SER A 3 0.16 22.57 21.81
N GLY A 4 -0.47 23.73 21.60
CA GLY A 4 0.01 24.78 20.68
C GLY A 4 -0.46 24.69 19.22
N TYR A 5 -0.99 23.55 18.77
CA TYR A 5 -1.53 23.38 17.41
C TYR A 5 -2.92 24.01 17.20
N SER A 6 -3.19 24.54 16.00
CA SER A 6 -4.51 25.04 15.57
C SER A 6 -5.59 23.96 15.60
N ASP A 7 -5.25 22.79 15.08
CA ASP A 7 -6.10 21.62 14.93
C ASP A 7 -5.25 20.34 14.97
N ILE A 8 -5.90 19.18 15.10
CA ILE A 8 -5.19 17.89 15.12
C ILE A 8 -4.53 17.58 13.76
N GLY A 9 -5.07 18.09 12.66
CA GLY A 9 -4.47 17.95 11.34
C GLY A 9 -3.10 18.63 11.26
N GLN A 10 -2.90 19.78 11.91
CA GLN A 10 -1.58 20.41 12.00
C GLN A 10 -0.57 19.52 12.72
N CYS A 11 -0.97 18.93 13.86
CA CYS A 11 -0.11 18.01 14.61
C CYS A 11 0.31 16.80 13.75
N TRP A 12 -0.61 16.20 12.99
CA TRP A 12 -0.27 15.07 12.12
C TRP A 12 0.65 15.45 10.96
N ARG A 13 0.52 16.65 10.41
CA ARG A 13 1.40 17.11 9.33
C ARG A 13 2.80 17.45 9.82
N GLU A 14 2.94 17.89 11.07
CA GLU A 14 4.24 18.23 11.67
C GLU A 14 5.12 17.00 11.89
N GLU A 15 4.53 15.84 12.19
CA GLU A 15 5.24 14.56 12.31
C GLU A 15 6.08 14.20 11.08
N LEU A 16 5.66 14.64 9.89
CA LEU A 16 6.39 14.39 8.64
C LEU A 16 7.57 15.34 8.43
N GLU A 17 7.74 16.35 9.29
CA GLU A 17 8.80 17.36 9.25
C GLU A 17 9.02 18.00 7.86
N THR A 18 7.95 18.07 7.06
CA THR A 18 8.00 18.53 5.67
C THR A 18 7.42 19.94 5.57
N PRO A 19 8.25 20.97 5.32
CA PRO A 19 7.75 22.33 5.16
C PRO A 19 6.77 22.43 3.99
N ASN A 20 5.67 23.16 4.19
CA ASN A 20 4.63 23.35 3.19
C ASN A 20 4.05 22.03 2.62
N LEU A 21 3.91 21.00 3.47
CA LEU A 21 3.44 19.67 3.07
C LEU A 21 2.21 19.70 2.13
N ILE A 22 1.20 20.54 2.41
CA ILE A 22 0.00 20.65 1.57
C ILE A 22 0.35 20.98 0.10
N LYS A 23 1.27 21.92 -0.12
CA LYS A 23 1.75 22.26 -1.46
C LYS A 23 2.55 21.12 -2.08
N VAL A 24 3.42 20.47 -1.29
CA VAL A 24 4.25 19.35 -1.75
C VAL A 24 3.37 18.22 -2.28
N VAL A 25 2.34 17.81 -1.52
CA VAL A 25 1.48 16.69 -1.94
C VAL A 25 0.61 17.04 -3.15
N ASP A 26 0.18 18.29 -3.28
CA ASP A 26 -0.53 18.76 -4.48
C ASP A 26 0.38 18.79 -5.72
N ASP A 27 1.61 19.28 -5.58
CA ASP A 27 2.62 19.30 -6.65
C ASP A 27 3.02 17.87 -7.09
N LEU A 28 3.16 16.93 -6.16
CA LEU A 28 3.44 15.52 -6.45
C LEU A 28 2.27 14.86 -7.20
N TYR A 29 1.04 15.07 -6.74
CA TYR A 29 -0.13 14.51 -7.43
C TYR A 29 -0.28 15.07 -8.84
N ASN A 30 -0.03 16.36 -9.05
CA ASN A 30 -0.10 16.99 -10.37
C ASN A 30 0.89 16.38 -11.38
N GLN A 31 2.05 15.88 -10.92
CA GLN A 31 3.01 15.18 -11.78
C GLN A 31 2.49 13.82 -12.25
N VAL A 32 1.71 13.12 -11.43
CA VAL A 32 1.16 11.78 -11.74
C VAL A 32 -0.21 11.86 -12.40
N ALA A 33 -0.95 12.96 -12.24
CA ALA A 33 -2.29 13.14 -12.77
C ALA A 33 -2.44 12.83 -14.29
N PRO A 34 -1.47 13.14 -15.18
CA PRO A 34 -1.55 12.72 -16.57
C PRO A 34 -1.62 11.19 -16.74
N LEU A 35 -0.79 10.44 -16.02
CA LEU A 35 -0.79 8.97 -16.06
C LEU A 35 -2.09 8.41 -15.45
N TYR A 36 -2.56 9.00 -14.34
CA TYR A 36 -3.84 8.64 -13.73
C TYR A 36 -5.00 8.77 -14.71
N ARG A 37 -5.07 9.87 -15.48
CA ARG A 37 -6.14 10.11 -16.46
C ARG A 37 -6.10 9.11 -17.62
N LEU A 38 -4.92 8.71 -18.09
CA LEU A 38 -4.78 7.68 -19.12
C LEU A 38 -5.27 6.32 -18.60
N LEU A 39 -4.84 5.93 -17.39
CA LEU A 39 -5.28 4.69 -16.77
C LEU A 39 -6.79 4.69 -16.51
N HIS A 40 -7.34 5.79 -15.98
CA HIS A 40 -8.77 5.99 -15.76
C HIS A 40 -9.57 5.84 -17.06
N ALA A 41 -9.15 6.51 -18.14
CA ALA A 41 -9.83 6.43 -19.43
C ALA A 41 -9.80 4.99 -20.00
N PHE A 42 -8.66 4.32 -19.92
CA PHE A 42 -8.51 2.92 -20.33
C PHE A 42 -9.44 2.00 -19.54
N VAL A 43 -9.43 2.10 -18.21
CA VAL A 43 -10.30 1.31 -17.32
C VAL A 43 -11.77 1.58 -17.62
N ARG A 44 -12.17 2.85 -17.74
CA ARG A 44 -13.56 3.23 -18.05
C ARG A 44 -14.01 2.62 -19.38
N TYR A 45 -13.15 2.64 -20.40
CA TYR A 45 -13.44 2.00 -21.68
C TYR A 45 -13.65 0.50 -21.53
N ARG A 46 -12.74 -0.21 -20.83
CA ARG A 46 -12.86 -1.67 -20.60
C ARG A 46 -14.11 -2.03 -19.81
N LEU A 47 -14.42 -1.29 -18.75
CA LEU A 47 -15.64 -1.48 -17.98
C LEU A 47 -16.90 -1.19 -18.80
N GLY A 48 -16.87 -0.19 -19.68
CA GLY A 48 -17.96 0.10 -20.62
C GLY A 48 -18.21 -1.01 -21.64
N GLN A 49 -17.15 -1.65 -22.13
CA GLN A 49 -17.26 -2.84 -22.99
C GLN A 49 -17.89 -4.03 -22.24
N PHE A 50 -17.55 -4.22 -20.97
CA PHE A 50 -18.02 -5.36 -20.18
C PHE A 50 -19.43 -5.17 -19.60
N TYR A 51 -19.71 -4.03 -18.97
CA TYR A 51 -21.00 -3.74 -18.32
C TYR A 51 -22.00 -2.98 -19.21
N GLY A 52 -21.55 -2.48 -20.37
CA GLY A 52 -22.32 -1.65 -21.29
C GLY A 52 -22.29 -0.15 -20.95
N GLU A 53 -22.42 0.68 -21.99
CA GLU A 53 -22.36 2.15 -21.89
C GLU A 53 -23.43 2.74 -20.97
N ARG A 54 -24.58 2.07 -20.79
CA ARG A 54 -25.61 2.51 -19.85
C ARG A 54 -25.12 2.48 -18.39
N MET A 55 -24.28 1.52 -18.04
CA MET A 55 -23.75 1.36 -16.68
C MET A 55 -22.49 2.21 -16.50
N VAL A 56 -21.63 2.25 -17.51
CA VAL A 56 -20.37 3.00 -17.50
C VAL A 56 -20.27 3.88 -18.76
N PRO A 57 -20.91 5.07 -18.75
CA PRO A 57 -20.80 6.02 -19.86
C PRO A 57 -19.37 6.53 -20.01
N LEU A 58 -18.93 6.72 -21.25
CA LEU A 58 -17.54 7.12 -21.58
C LEU A 58 -17.23 8.58 -21.24
N ASP A 59 -18.22 9.41 -20.95
CA ASP A 59 -18.11 10.83 -20.63
C ASP A 59 -18.40 11.14 -19.15
N GLU A 60 -18.73 10.13 -18.34
CA GLU A 60 -19.06 10.29 -16.92
C GLU A 60 -17.99 9.66 -15.99
N PRO A 61 -17.98 10.03 -14.69
CA PRO A 61 -17.21 9.34 -13.67
C PRO A 61 -17.59 7.86 -13.53
N ILE A 62 -16.60 7.02 -13.23
CA ILE A 62 -16.80 5.57 -13.05
C ILE A 62 -17.64 5.33 -11.76
N PRO A 63 -18.69 4.49 -11.79
CA PRO A 63 -19.39 4.08 -10.57
C PRO A 63 -18.43 3.37 -9.59
N ALA A 64 -18.30 3.90 -8.37
CA ALA A 64 -17.26 3.49 -7.41
C ALA A 64 -17.24 1.98 -7.08
N HIS A 65 -18.40 1.32 -7.09
CA HIS A 65 -18.52 -0.12 -6.80
C HIS A 65 -17.98 -1.07 -7.88
N LEU A 66 -17.54 -0.59 -9.05
CA LEU A 66 -17.10 -1.44 -10.18
C LEU A 66 -15.59 -1.61 -10.28
N LEU A 67 -14.84 -1.17 -9.26
CA LEU A 67 -13.38 -1.03 -9.32
C LEU A 67 -12.62 -2.09 -8.51
N GLY A 68 -13.20 -3.28 -8.32
CA GLY A 68 -12.56 -4.43 -7.67
C GLY A 68 -12.28 -4.30 -6.16
N ASN A 69 -12.48 -3.12 -5.57
CA ASN A 69 -12.20 -2.82 -4.18
C ASN A 69 -13.35 -2.01 -3.55
N MET A 70 -13.68 -2.31 -2.29
CA MET A 70 -14.78 -1.67 -1.55
C MET A 70 -14.73 -0.13 -1.58
N TRP A 71 -13.53 0.45 -1.53
CA TRP A 71 -13.34 1.90 -1.53
C TRP A 71 -12.82 2.45 -2.85
N SER A 72 -12.70 1.62 -3.90
CA SER A 72 -12.06 1.99 -5.17
C SER A 72 -10.65 2.57 -4.99
N SER A 73 -9.96 2.12 -3.93
CA SER A 73 -8.63 2.64 -3.56
C SER A 73 -7.50 1.93 -4.31
N ALA A 74 -7.73 0.67 -4.70
CA ALA A 74 -6.89 -0.13 -5.57
C ALA A 74 -7.81 -0.82 -6.58
N TRP A 75 -7.36 -0.99 -7.82
CA TRP A 75 -8.20 -1.43 -8.95
C TRP A 75 -7.74 -2.77 -9.55
N ASP A 76 -6.73 -3.41 -8.99
CA ASP A 76 -6.17 -4.67 -9.48
C ASP A 76 -7.15 -5.86 -9.34
N GLY A 77 -8.13 -5.78 -8.43
CA GLY A 77 -9.19 -6.78 -8.30
C GLY A 77 -10.15 -6.91 -9.48
N MET A 78 -10.01 -6.09 -10.53
CA MET A 78 -10.78 -6.18 -11.79
C MET A 78 -9.91 -6.54 -13.00
N MET A 79 -8.74 -7.15 -12.75
CA MET A 79 -7.76 -7.47 -13.79
C MET A 79 -8.35 -8.37 -14.90
N ASP A 80 -9.25 -9.28 -14.53
CA ASP A 80 -10.00 -10.17 -15.41
C ASP A 80 -10.91 -9.44 -16.41
N ILE A 81 -11.36 -8.22 -16.08
CA ILE A 81 -12.16 -7.39 -16.96
C ILE A 81 -11.27 -6.54 -17.89
N VAL A 82 -10.17 -5.99 -17.35
CA VAL A 82 -9.32 -5.02 -18.06
C VAL A 82 -8.24 -5.66 -18.92
N SER A 83 -7.92 -6.94 -18.72
CA SER A 83 -6.95 -7.69 -19.50
C SER A 83 -7.50 -9.08 -19.88
N PRO A 84 -7.27 -9.55 -21.13
CA PRO A 84 -7.58 -10.94 -21.50
C PRO A 84 -6.53 -11.93 -20.99
N VAL A 85 -5.37 -11.45 -20.51
CA VAL A 85 -4.27 -12.27 -20.02
C VAL A 85 -4.44 -12.50 -18.52
N ASP A 86 -4.65 -13.75 -18.14
CA ASP A 86 -4.63 -14.19 -16.75
C ASP A 86 -3.24 -14.74 -16.40
N LEU A 87 -2.61 -14.13 -15.40
CA LEU A 87 -1.31 -14.54 -14.90
C LEU A 87 -1.39 -15.69 -13.88
N GLY A 88 -2.58 -16.05 -13.43
CA GLY A 88 -2.78 -17.14 -12.48
C GLY A 88 -2.14 -16.91 -11.11
N LEU A 89 -1.86 -15.66 -10.72
CA LEU A 89 -1.12 -15.32 -9.49
C LEU A 89 -1.73 -15.97 -8.24
N ASP A 90 -3.06 -15.88 -8.10
CA ASP A 90 -3.81 -16.50 -7.00
C ASP A 90 -3.65 -18.02 -6.96
N ALA A 91 -3.74 -18.68 -8.12
CA ALA A 91 -3.60 -20.12 -8.22
C ALA A 91 -2.17 -20.56 -7.91
N ALA A 92 -1.19 -19.81 -8.38
CA ALA A 92 0.22 -20.05 -8.12
C ALA A 92 0.56 -19.87 -6.63
N VAL A 93 0.09 -18.79 -5.99
CA VAL A 93 0.26 -18.57 -4.54
C VAL A 93 -0.35 -19.72 -3.75
N ARG A 94 -1.59 -20.15 -4.06
CA ARG A 94 -2.22 -21.31 -3.39
C ARG A 94 -1.46 -22.61 -3.56
N ARG A 95 -0.84 -22.81 -4.72
CA ARG A 95 -0.06 -24.02 -5.04
C ARG A 95 1.28 -24.02 -4.30
N LEU A 96 1.97 -22.89 -4.25
CA LEU A 96 3.33 -22.77 -3.72
C LEU A 96 3.35 -22.55 -2.20
N PHE A 97 2.37 -21.81 -1.67
CA PHE A 97 2.28 -21.42 -0.27
C PHE A 97 0.89 -21.82 0.29
N PRO A 98 0.65 -23.12 0.52
CA PRO A 98 -0.69 -23.62 0.86
C PRO A 98 -1.19 -23.15 2.23
N THR A 99 -0.30 -22.67 3.10
CA THR A 99 -0.67 -22.12 4.41
C THR A 99 -0.19 -20.68 4.59
N ALA A 100 -0.82 -19.95 5.52
CA ALA A 100 -0.40 -18.60 5.87
C ALA A 100 1.05 -18.59 6.42
N GLU A 101 1.45 -19.64 7.14
CA GLU A 101 2.82 -19.77 7.61
C GLU A 101 3.82 -19.88 6.46
N ASP A 102 3.48 -20.60 5.39
CA ASP A 102 4.34 -20.70 4.19
C ASP A 102 4.55 -19.34 3.54
N MET A 103 3.49 -18.52 3.45
CA MET A 103 3.59 -17.15 2.93
C MET A 103 4.49 -16.27 3.81
N LEU A 104 4.35 -16.34 5.14
CA LEU A 104 5.20 -15.60 6.06
C LEU A 104 6.67 -16.06 5.99
N ARG A 105 6.91 -17.37 5.81
CA ARG A 105 8.26 -17.93 5.65
C ARG A 105 8.89 -17.49 4.33
N SER A 106 8.12 -17.41 3.25
CA SER A 106 8.58 -16.85 1.98
C SER A 106 9.01 -15.38 2.15
N ALA A 107 8.21 -14.57 2.84
CA ALA A 107 8.60 -13.20 3.16
C ALA A 107 9.87 -13.15 4.03
N GLU A 108 9.94 -13.93 5.12
CA GLU A 108 11.14 -14.02 5.96
C GLU A 108 12.39 -14.40 5.13
N ASP A 109 12.25 -15.36 4.22
CA ASP A 109 13.35 -15.78 3.34
C ASP A 109 13.82 -14.61 2.47
N TYR A 110 12.91 -13.89 1.82
CA TYR A 110 13.24 -12.73 0.98
C TYR A 110 14.04 -11.70 1.77
N TYR A 111 13.54 -11.24 2.92
CA TYR A 111 14.26 -10.27 3.76
C TYR A 111 15.61 -10.83 4.24
N SER A 112 15.67 -12.10 4.63
CA SER A 112 16.92 -12.74 5.06
C SER A 112 17.95 -12.89 3.94
N SER A 113 17.51 -13.03 2.69
CA SER A 113 18.37 -13.07 1.50
C SER A 113 19.14 -11.75 1.32
N LEU A 114 18.55 -10.63 1.76
CA LEU A 114 19.19 -9.31 1.78
C LEU A 114 20.20 -9.15 2.93
N GLY A 115 20.34 -10.15 3.80
CA GLY A 115 21.20 -10.07 4.99
C GLY A 115 20.53 -9.46 6.22
N LEU A 116 19.22 -9.22 6.18
CA LEU A 116 18.44 -8.81 7.35
C LEU A 116 18.20 -10.00 8.30
N PRO A 117 17.97 -9.76 9.59
CA PRO A 117 17.73 -10.84 10.55
C PRO A 117 16.45 -11.61 10.24
N ARG A 118 16.46 -12.92 10.55
CA ARG A 118 15.24 -13.74 10.58
C ARG A 118 14.34 -13.34 11.75
N MET A 119 13.07 -13.67 11.65
CA MET A 119 12.09 -13.40 12.69
C MET A 119 12.43 -14.12 14.00
N THR A 120 12.06 -13.49 15.10
CA THR A 120 12.35 -14.05 16.43
C THR A 120 11.47 -15.27 16.70
N ARG A 121 11.90 -16.14 17.63
CA ARG A 121 11.06 -17.23 18.12
C ARG A 121 9.70 -16.73 18.65
N ARG A 122 9.70 -15.57 19.32
CA ARG A 122 8.48 -14.96 19.88
C ARG A 122 7.52 -14.48 18.80
N PHE A 123 8.03 -13.99 17.67
CA PHE A 123 7.20 -13.62 16.52
C PHE A 123 6.36 -14.81 16.07
N TRP A 124 6.97 -15.97 15.86
CA TRP A 124 6.26 -17.18 15.44
C TRP A 124 5.31 -17.73 16.51
N GLU A 125 5.70 -17.68 17.79
CA GLU A 125 4.86 -18.19 18.88
C GLU A 125 3.66 -17.30 19.23
N LYS A 126 3.72 -15.99 18.95
CA LYS A 126 2.74 -15.01 19.46
C LYS A 126 2.03 -14.17 18.40
N SER A 127 2.46 -14.20 17.15
CA SER A 127 1.77 -13.50 16.07
C SER A 127 0.44 -14.19 15.75
N PHE A 128 -0.53 -13.42 15.29
CA PHE A 128 -1.79 -13.91 14.78
C PHE A 128 -1.77 -13.71 13.26
N TYR A 129 -1.52 -14.77 12.50
CA TYR A 129 -1.43 -14.68 11.03
C TYR A 129 -2.39 -15.64 10.31
N SER A 130 -3.28 -16.33 11.04
CA SER A 130 -4.34 -17.17 10.48
C SER A 130 -5.46 -17.35 11.49
N VAL A 131 -6.70 -17.36 11.01
CA VAL A 131 -7.88 -17.54 11.85
C VAL A 131 -7.89 -18.92 12.52
N GLY A 132 -7.35 -19.95 11.87
CA GLY A 132 -7.14 -21.30 12.43
C GLY A 132 -8.25 -21.77 13.39
N ASN A 133 -7.84 -22.26 14.57
CA ASN A 133 -8.71 -22.58 15.72
C ASN A 133 -8.73 -21.46 16.78
N HIS A 134 -8.26 -20.26 16.43
CA HIS A 134 -8.15 -19.17 17.38
C HIS A 134 -9.45 -18.37 17.43
N SER A 135 -9.71 -17.71 18.57
CA SER A 135 -10.77 -16.70 18.66
C SER A 135 -10.48 -15.65 17.58
N GLN A 136 -11.47 -15.32 16.74
CA GLN A 136 -11.30 -14.27 15.73
C GLN A 136 -10.80 -12.98 16.41
N PRO A 137 -9.80 -12.31 15.83
CA PRO A 137 -9.26 -11.08 16.40
C PRO A 137 -10.31 -9.98 16.27
N THR A 138 -10.18 -8.94 17.09
CA THR A 138 -11.08 -7.78 17.04
C THR A 138 -10.98 -7.02 15.71
N SER A 139 -9.86 -7.14 15.01
CA SER A 139 -9.63 -6.59 13.67
C SER A 139 -8.84 -7.59 12.81
N CYS A 140 -9.20 -7.69 11.53
CA CYS A 140 -8.47 -8.46 10.51
C CYS A 140 -7.62 -7.57 9.58
N HIS A 141 -7.57 -6.26 9.83
CA HIS A 141 -6.67 -5.38 9.07
C HIS A 141 -5.22 -5.74 9.40
N GLY A 142 -4.36 -5.87 8.38
CA GLY A 142 -2.92 -6.11 8.56
C GLY A 142 -2.33 -5.07 9.51
N THR A 143 -1.60 -5.54 10.52
CA THR A 143 -0.96 -4.68 11.50
C THR A 143 0.29 -5.37 12.05
N ALA A 144 1.42 -4.69 11.95
CA ALA A 144 2.62 -5.00 12.71
C ALA A 144 2.64 -4.24 14.05
N ALA A 145 3.14 -4.90 15.10
CA ALA A 145 3.24 -4.32 16.44
C ALA A 145 4.64 -4.51 17.05
N ASN A 146 5.22 -3.41 17.53
CA ASN A 146 6.35 -3.41 18.45
C ASN A 146 5.83 -3.40 19.90
N LEU A 147 6.15 -4.41 20.71
CA LEU A 147 5.68 -4.51 22.10
C LEU A 147 6.63 -3.84 23.10
N PHE A 148 7.67 -3.15 22.61
CA PHE A 148 8.70 -2.45 23.41
C PHE A 148 9.35 -3.35 24.46
N LYS A 149 9.48 -4.64 24.13
CA LYS A 149 10.21 -5.65 24.91
C LYS A 149 11.22 -6.32 23.98
N PRO A 150 12.43 -6.63 24.48
CA PRO A 150 13.45 -7.29 23.67
C PRO A 150 12.91 -8.53 22.95
N GLY A 151 13.00 -8.50 21.62
CA GLY A 151 12.59 -9.50 20.65
C GLY A 151 11.09 -9.78 20.56
N ASP A 152 10.20 -8.96 21.14
CA ASP A 152 8.74 -9.15 21.09
C ASP A 152 8.12 -8.19 20.06
N VAL A 153 8.11 -8.64 18.81
CA VAL A 153 7.44 -8.03 17.66
C VAL A 153 6.41 -9.02 17.12
N ARG A 154 5.27 -8.54 16.61
CA ARG A 154 4.15 -9.40 16.19
C ARG A 154 3.45 -8.88 14.96
N MET A 155 2.96 -9.81 14.15
CA MET A 155 2.03 -9.54 13.06
C MET A 155 0.61 -9.96 13.47
N LEU A 156 -0.38 -9.12 13.16
CA LEU A 156 -1.80 -9.39 13.32
C LEU A 156 -2.46 -9.27 11.95
N LEU A 157 -2.81 -10.40 11.34
CA LEU A 157 -3.39 -10.49 10.01
C LEU A 157 -4.28 -11.74 9.87
N CYS A 158 -5.45 -11.60 9.27
CA CYS A 158 -6.32 -12.73 8.92
C CYS A 158 -5.97 -13.24 7.51
N THR A 159 -4.77 -13.80 7.35
CA THR A 159 -4.21 -14.15 6.04
C THR A 159 -5.07 -15.15 5.29
N ARG A 160 -5.46 -14.77 4.07
CA ARG A 160 -6.07 -15.59 3.03
C ARG A 160 -4.97 -16.01 2.06
N ILE A 161 -5.13 -17.17 1.44
CA ILE A 161 -4.14 -17.67 0.48
C ILE A 161 -4.48 -17.14 -0.92
N ASN A 162 -4.01 -15.93 -1.21
CA ASN A 162 -4.18 -15.22 -2.48
C ASN A 162 -3.04 -14.20 -2.70
N TRP A 163 -2.99 -13.60 -3.88
CA TRP A 163 -1.97 -12.62 -4.25
C TRP A 163 -2.03 -11.34 -3.40
N GLU A 164 -3.25 -10.88 -3.07
CA GLU A 164 -3.46 -9.68 -2.25
C GLU A 164 -2.80 -9.82 -0.87
N ASP A 165 -3.06 -10.92 -0.16
CA ASP A 165 -2.49 -11.12 1.17
C ASP A 165 -1.01 -11.54 1.09
N PHE A 166 -0.52 -12.08 -0.04
CA PHE A 166 0.91 -12.28 -0.27
C PHE A 166 1.66 -10.95 -0.31
N TYR A 167 1.08 -9.94 -0.96
CA TYR A 167 1.56 -8.57 -0.90
C TYR A 167 1.54 -8.03 0.54
N VAL A 168 0.41 -8.16 1.25
CA VAL A 168 0.26 -7.63 2.62
C VAL A 168 1.27 -8.25 3.58
N VAL A 169 1.52 -9.57 3.49
CA VAL A 169 2.52 -10.25 4.33
C VAL A 169 3.91 -9.65 4.13
N HIS A 170 4.33 -9.36 2.89
CA HIS A 170 5.61 -8.71 2.62
C HIS A 170 5.67 -7.26 3.12
N HIS A 171 4.56 -6.53 2.99
CA HIS A 171 4.42 -5.18 3.53
C HIS A 171 4.59 -5.16 5.06
N GLU A 172 3.81 -5.97 5.78
CA GLU A 172 3.84 -6.05 7.24
C GLU A 172 5.19 -6.58 7.76
N MET A 173 5.82 -7.51 7.05
CA MET A 173 7.16 -7.99 7.38
C MET A 173 8.21 -6.85 7.32
N GLY A 174 8.01 -5.86 6.45
CA GLY A 174 8.85 -4.67 6.39
C GLY A 174 8.77 -3.83 7.67
N HIS A 175 7.56 -3.65 8.22
CA HIS A 175 7.39 -2.99 9.53
C HIS A 175 8.12 -3.75 10.63
N ILE A 176 8.01 -5.09 10.66
CA ILE A 176 8.69 -5.93 11.66
C ILE A 176 10.21 -5.80 11.56
N GLN A 177 10.77 -5.81 10.34
CA GLN A 177 12.20 -5.60 10.13
C GLN A 177 12.66 -4.22 10.60
N TYR A 178 11.86 -3.18 10.37
CA TYR A 178 12.15 -1.85 10.88
C TYR A 178 12.17 -1.83 12.41
N PHE A 179 11.17 -2.43 13.06
CA PHE A 179 11.10 -2.56 14.52
C PHE A 179 12.33 -3.25 15.11
N MET A 180 12.80 -4.32 14.46
CA MET A 180 13.97 -5.06 14.89
C MET A 180 15.27 -4.27 14.69
N ALA A 181 15.37 -3.46 13.63
CA ALA A 181 16.57 -2.69 13.32
C ALA A 181 16.85 -1.59 14.37
N TYR A 182 15.83 -0.86 14.81
CA TYR A 182 15.99 0.21 15.79
C TYR A 182 15.78 -0.22 17.25
N GLU A 183 15.61 -1.52 17.54
CA GLU A 183 15.30 -2.03 18.90
C GLU A 183 16.28 -1.53 19.97
N GLY A 184 17.55 -1.30 19.62
CA GLY A 184 18.58 -0.79 20.52
C GLY A 184 18.46 0.69 20.88
N LYS A 185 17.55 1.46 20.25
CA LYS A 185 17.34 2.88 20.52
C LYS A 185 16.53 3.10 21.81
N PRO A 186 16.63 4.26 22.46
CA PRO A 186 15.68 4.66 23.50
C PRO A 186 14.24 4.54 22.99
N ILE A 187 13.31 4.09 23.84
CA ILE A 187 11.91 3.78 23.44
C ILE A 187 11.24 4.93 22.67
N ILE A 188 11.54 6.19 23.02
CA ILE A 188 10.98 7.38 22.36
C ILE A 188 11.45 7.58 20.90
N PHE A 189 12.53 6.90 20.50
CA PHE A 189 13.13 6.92 19.16
C PHE A 189 12.95 5.58 18.43
N GLN A 190 12.16 4.65 19.00
CA GLN A 190 11.82 3.36 18.38
C GLN A 190 10.59 3.51 17.46
N ASP A 191 10.69 4.45 16.54
CA ASP A 191 9.70 4.71 15.48
C ASP A 191 10.45 4.96 14.16
N GLY A 192 9.74 4.90 13.04
CA GLY A 192 10.30 5.26 11.74
C GLY A 192 10.74 6.72 11.71
N ALA A 193 11.64 7.07 10.79
CA ALA A 193 12.10 8.46 10.62
C ALA A 193 10.92 9.44 10.42
N ASN A 194 9.87 8.96 9.77
CA ASN A 194 8.50 9.44 9.89
C ASN A 194 7.55 8.34 9.39
N SER A 195 6.25 8.57 9.55
CA SER A 195 5.21 7.61 9.20
C SER A 195 5.18 7.25 7.71
N ALA A 196 5.62 8.13 6.81
CA ALA A 196 5.73 7.79 5.39
C ALA A 196 6.88 6.82 5.10
N VAL A 197 8.04 7.00 5.74
CA VAL A 197 9.17 6.08 5.62
C VAL A 197 8.82 4.71 6.19
N GLN A 198 8.09 4.67 7.31
CA GLN A 198 7.59 3.44 7.91
C GLN A 198 6.76 2.61 6.91
N GLU A 199 5.80 3.24 6.23
CA GLU A 199 4.97 2.59 5.19
C GLU A 199 5.73 2.31 3.87
N THR A 200 6.96 2.81 3.71
CA THR A 200 7.74 2.67 2.48
C THR A 200 8.53 1.37 2.45
N ILE A 201 9.08 0.92 3.59
CA ILE A 201 10.03 -0.20 3.63
C ILE A 201 9.45 -1.47 3.01
N GLY A 202 8.30 -1.91 3.51
CA GLY A 202 7.65 -3.13 3.03
C GLY A 202 7.21 -3.04 1.57
N ASP A 203 6.69 -1.87 1.18
CA ASP A 203 6.24 -1.60 -0.19
C ASP A 203 7.40 -1.59 -1.20
N ALA A 204 8.54 -0.98 -0.85
CA ALA A 204 9.72 -0.93 -1.70
C ALA A 204 10.30 -2.33 -1.96
N VAL A 205 10.35 -3.18 -0.92
CA VAL A 205 10.76 -4.58 -1.06
C VAL A 205 9.74 -5.35 -1.89
N MET A 206 8.45 -5.14 -1.66
CA MET A 206 7.39 -5.82 -2.41
C MET A 206 7.41 -5.46 -3.90
N LEU A 207 7.84 -4.26 -4.30
CA LEU A 207 8.06 -3.94 -5.72
C LEU A 207 9.11 -4.84 -6.36
N ALA A 208 10.18 -5.20 -5.64
CA ALA A 208 11.21 -6.10 -6.15
C ALA A 208 10.73 -7.58 -6.13
N VAL A 209 9.98 -7.98 -5.11
CA VAL A 209 9.31 -9.29 -5.03
C VAL A 209 8.35 -9.47 -6.22
N ALA A 210 7.61 -8.43 -6.59
CA ALA A 210 6.68 -8.44 -7.72
C ALA A 210 7.35 -8.33 -9.10
N SER A 211 8.68 -8.28 -9.17
CA SER A 211 9.39 -8.22 -10.45
C SER A 211 9.19 -9.52 -11.26
N PRO A 212 9.10 -9.44 -12.60
CA PRO A 212 8.95 -10.62 -13.44
C PRO A 212 10.03 -11.67 -13.20
N GLU A 213 11.28 -11.24 -12.99
CA GLU A 213 12.43 -12.10 -12.73
C GLU A 213 12.28 -12.88 -11.42
N HIS A 214 11.86 -12.21 -10.35
CA HIS A 214 11.67 -12.87 -9.05
C HIS A 214 10.49 -13.83 -9.08
N LEU A 215 9.34 -13.40 -9.61
CA LEU A 215 8.15 -14.25 -9.68
C LEU A 215 8.36 -15.48 -10.58
N PHE A 216 9.19 -15.37 -11.63
CA PHE A 216 9.61 -16.52 -12.42
C PHE A 216 10.52 -17.46 -11.64
N ARG A 217 11.48 -16.93 -10.87
CA ARG A 217 12.36 -17.72 -9.98
C ARG A 217 11.59 -18.54 -8.95
N GLU A 218 10.58 -17.93 -8.33
CA GLU A 218 9.71 -18.58 -7.33
C GLU A 218 8.71 -19.56 -7.97
N GLY A 219 8.64 -19.62 -9.31
CA GLY A 219 7.66 -20.44 -10.04
C GLY A 219 6.23 -19.93 -9.92
N ILE A 220 6.04 -18.67 -9.54
CA ILE A 220 4.73 -17.98 -9.57
C ILE A 220 4.32 -17.70 -11.01
N LEU A 221 5.28 -17.30 -11.85
CA LEU A 221 5.10 -17.13 -13.29
C LEU A 221 5.70 -18.29 -14.08
N GLU A 222 5.10 -18.59 -15.23
CA GLU A 222 5.60 -19.61 -16.15
C GLU A 222 6.63 -19.07 -17.16
N ASN A 223 6.65 -17.76 -17.42
CA ASN A 223 7.58 -17.10 -18.33
C ASN A 223 7.67 -15.59 -18.04
N THR A 224 8.67 -14.94 -18.62
CA THR A 224 8.90 -13.47 -18.57
C THR A 224 8.72 -12.84 -19.97
N SER A 225 7.71 -13.28 -20.72
CA SER A 225 7.40 -12.68 -22.02
C SER A 225 7.00 -11.21 -21.89
N THR A 226 7.11 -10.45 -22.97
CA THR A 226 6.70 -9.03 -22.99
C THR A 226 5.22 -8.84 -22.62
N GLU A 227 4.35 -9.77 -23.00
CA GLU A 227 2.93 -9.74 -22.62
C GLU A 227 2.75 -9.95 -21.11
N THR A 228 3.48 -10.89 -20.51
CA THR A 228 3.50 -11.12 -19.06
C THR A 228 4.00 -9.87 -18.32
N GLU A 229 5.10 -9.29 -18.77
CA GLU A 229 5.68 -8.08 -18.17
C GLU A 229 4.73 -6.88 -18.25
N MET A 230 4.10 -6.66 -19.40
CA MET A 230 3.10 -5.60 -19.58
C MET A 230 1.86 -5.83 -18.69
N THR A 231 1.44 -7.08 -18.55
CA THR A 231 0.29 -7.45 -17.70
C THR A 231 0.59 -7.19 -16.23
N LEU A 232 1.79 -7.54 -15.75
CA LEU A 232 2.25 -7.22 -14.38
C LEU A 232 2.34 -5.71 -14.14
N MET A 233 2.89 -4.95 -15.09
CA MET A 233 2.95 -3.49 -14.98
C MET A 233 1.55 -2.87 -14.92
N LEU A 234 0.59 -3.40 -15.69
CA LEU A 234 -0.80 -2.97 -15.61
C LEU A 234 -1.41 -3.32 -14.24
N THR A 235 -1.19 -4.53 -13.73
CA THR A 235 -1.62 -4.92 -12.36
C THR A 235 -1.06 -3.96 -11.31
N LEU A 236 0.24 -3.65 -11.38
CA LEU A 236 0.89 -2.69 -10.48
C LEU A 236 0.30 -1.29 -10.63
N ALA A 237 0.07 -0.82 -11.87
CA ALA A 237 -0.51 0.49 -12.12
C ALA A 237 -1.93 0.60 -11.55
N LEU A 238 -2.75 -0.44 -11.70
CA LEU A 238 -4.10 -0.52 -11.14
C LEU A 238 -4.10 -0.52 -9.61
N ASN A 239 -3.07 -1.08 -8.98
CA ASN A 239 -2.93 -1.05 -7.53
C ASN A 239 -2.44 0.32 -7.03
N LYS A 240 -1.34 0.85 -7.59
CA LYS A 240 -0.62 2.00 -7.04
C LYS A 240 -1.15 3.37 -7.47
N ILE A 241 -1.47 3.55 -8.75
CA ILE A 241 -1.83 4.87 -9.28
C ILE A 241 -3.17 5.38 -8.72
N PRO A 242 -4.23 4.55 -8.59
CA PRO A 242 -5.46 4.94 -7.89
C PRO A 242 -5.31 5.17 -6.40
N GLN A 243 -4.38 4.45 -5.76
CA GLN A 243 -4.11 4.59 -4.33
C GLN A 243 -3.54 5.97 -4.01
N LEU A 244 -2.72 6.56 -4.89
CA LEU A 244 -2.24 7.94 -4.75
C LEU A 244 -3.41 8.94 -4.69
N ALA A 245 -4.34 8.86 -5.64
CA ALA A 245 -5.50 9.74 -5.65
C ALA A 245 -6.37 9.55 -4.39
N TYR A 246 -6.62 8.30 -4.00
CA TYR A 246 -7.39 7.98 -2.79
C TYR A 246 -6.72 8.48 -1.51
N GLY A 247 -5.42 8.24 -1.37
CA GLY A 247 -4.66 8.57 -0.18
C GLY A 247 -4.54 10.07 0.05
N LEU A 248 -4.37 10.84 -1.03
CA LEU A 248 -4.40 12.30 -0.98
C LEU A 248 -5.76 12.82 -0.50
N ILE A 249 -6.87 12.37 -1.12
CA ILE A 249 -8.19 12.94 -0.80
C ILE A 249 -8.68 12.57 0.59
N LEU A 250 -8.28 11.42 1.15
CA LEU A 250 -8.74 11.00 2.47
C LEU A 250 -8.26 11.97 3.54
N ASP A 251 -6.98 12.34 3.51
CA ASP A 251 -6.44 13.28 4.49
C ASP A 251 -6.71 14.74 4.12
N LYS A 252 -6.83 15.12 2.84
CA LYS A 252 -7.37 16.46 2.49
C LYS A 252 -8.77 16.66 3.09
N TRP A 253 -9.65 15.67 2.95
CA TRP A 253 -10.99 15.68 3.56
C TRP A 253 -10.93 15.80 5.09
N ARG A 254 -10.07 15.01 5.76
CA ARG A 254 -9.91 15.08 7.22
C ARG A 254 -9.34 16.41 7.68
N TRP A 255 -8.33 16.95 7.00
CA TRP A 255 -7.70 18.22 7.36
C TRP A 255 -8.68 19.40 7.23
N ASP A 256 -9.49 19.43 6.17
CA ASP A 256 -10.50 20.48 6.00
C ASP A 256 -11.55 20.43 7.10
N ILE A 257 -11.99 19.23 7.51
CA ILE A 257 -12.88 19.04 8.65
C ILE A 257 -12.22 19.47 9.97
N MET A 258 -11.00 19.01 10.23
CA MET A 258 -10.27 19.30 11.46
C MET A 258 -9.97 20.79 11.64
N SER A 259 -9.76 21.50 10.52
CA SER A 259 -9.60 22.95 10.50
C SER A 259 -10.89 23.73 10.81
N SER A 260 -12.02 23.02 11.01
CA SER A 260 -13.34 23.60 11.29
C SER A 260 -13.89 24.51 10.18
N LYS A 261 -13.37 24.39 8.95
CA LYS A 261 -13.88 25.12 7.78
C LYS A 261 -15.15 24.52 7.20
N ILE A 262 -15.43 23.25 7.50
CA ILE A 262 -16.51 22.46 6.92
C ILE A 262 -17.50 22.07 8.02
N ASN A 263 -18.80 22.30 7.77
CA ASN A 263 -19.86 21.85 8.67
C ASN A 263 -20.09 20.34 8.53
N ALA A 264 -20.47 19.67 9.62
CA ALA A 264 -20.81 18.24 9.67
C ALA A 264 -21.84 17.82 8.62
N GLU A 265 -22.81 18.68 8.32
CA GLU A 265 -23.82 18.43 7.29
C GLU A 265 -23.24 18.32 5.86
N SER A 266 -22.06 18.92 5.64
CA SER A 266 -21.37 18.94 4.33
C SER A 266 -20.25 17.92 4.22
N TYR A 267 -20.00 17.11 5.25
CA TYR A 267 -18.90 16.13 5.27
C TYR A 267 -18.98 15.16 4.09
N ASN A 268 -20.15 14.56 3.85
CA ASN A 268 -20.29 13.56 2.80
C ASN A 268 -20.34 14.19 1.40
N GLU A 269 -20.88 15.40 1.29
CA GLU A 269 -20.85 16.16 0.04
C GLU A 269 -19.42 16.49 -0.38
N LEU A 270 -18.61 17.00 0.55
CA LEU A 270 -17.19 17.30 0.31
C LEU A 270 -16.41 16.04 -0.08
N TRP A 271 -16.68 14.92 0.59
CA TRP A 271 -16.08 13.63 0.23
C TRP A 271 -16.35 13.28 -1.23
N TRP A 272 -17.61 13.32 -1.68
CA TRP A 272 -17.94 12.99 -3.07
C TRP A 272 -17.48 14.04 -4.08
N LYS A 273 -17.34 15.31 -3.67
CA LYS A 273 -16.69 16.33 -4.49
C LYS A 273 -15.23 15.94 -4.78
N TYR A 274 -14.45 15.61 -3.75
CA TYR A 274 -13.07 15.18 -3.94
C TYR A 274 -12.93 13.87 -4.70
N ARG A 275 -13.79 12.88 -4.41
CA ARG A 275 -13.84 11.62 -5.17
C ARG A 275 -14.08 11.85 -6.66
N ARG A 276 -14.96 12.79 -7.01
CA ARG A 276 -15.21 13.15 -8.41
C ARG A 276 -14.03 13.88 -9.04
N GLU A 277 -13.46 14.85 -8.33
CA GLU A 277 -12.41 15.73 -8.85
C GLU A 277 -11.07 15.00 -9.04
N TYR A 278 -10.64 14.22 -8.05
CA TYR A 278 -9.32 13.57 -8.05
C TYR A 278 -9.37 12.12 -8.56
N GLN A 279 -10.44 11.37 -8.25
CA GLN A 279 -10.54 9.97 -8.70
C GLN A 279 -11.45 9.79 -9.92
N GLY A 280 -12.22 10.80 -10.33
CA GLY A 280 -13.17 10.63 -11.43
C GLY A 280 -14.16 9.48 -11.17
N VAL A 281 -14.60 9.31 -9.91
CA VAL A 281 -15.61 8.31 -9.54
C VAL A 281 -16.87 8.94 -8.96
N ARG A 282 -17.99 8.23 -9.05
CA ARG A 282 -19.30 8.64 -8.51
C ARG A 282 -19.91 7.58 -7.59
N PRO A 283 -20.78 7.96 -6.64
CA PRO A 283 -21.53 6.97 -5.89
C PRO A 283 -22.49 6.24 -6.83
N PRO A 284 -22.69 4.92 -6.69
CA PRO A 284 -23.61 4.17 -7.54
C PRO A 284 -25.08 4.49 -7.26
N VAL A 285 -25.37 5.05 -6.08
CA VAL A 285 -26.70 5.48 -5.65
C VAL A 285 -26.61 6.87 -5.02
N PRO A 286 -27.69 7.68 -5.06
CA PRO A 286 -27.73 8.95 -4.34
C PRO A 286 -27.37 8.79 -2.86
N ARG A 287 -26.67 9.78 -2.31
CA ARG A 287 -26.37 9.86 -0.88
C ARG A 287 -27.32 10.83 -0.20
N TYR A 288 -27.71 10.50 1.03
CA TYR A 288 -28.70 11.25 1.78
C TYR A 288 -28.04 12.03 2.91
N ARG A 289 -28.81 12.91 3.57
CA ARG A 289 -28.30 13.81 4.63
C ARG A 289 -27.54 13.11 5.75
N HIS A 290 -27.87 11.85 6.06
CA HIS A 290 -27.24 11.07 7.14
C HIS A 290 -26.14 10.10 6.66
N SER A 291 -25.76 10.18 5.39
CA SER A 291 -24.64 9.41 4.85
C SER A 291 -23.31 9.98 5.39
N LEU A 292 -22.41 9.09 5.82
CA LEU A 292 -21.03 9.44 6.18
C LEU A 292 -20.09 8.34 5.69
N ASP A 293 -19.97 8.26 4.37
CA ASP A 293 -19.30 7.18 3.65
C ASP A 293 -17.81 7.01 4.05
N PRO A 294 -17.04 8.08 4.33
CA PRO A 294 -15.66 7.95 4.80
C PRO A 294 -15.50 7.10 6.06
N MET A 295 -16.49 7.07 6.96
CA MET A 295 -16.42 6.28 8.21
C MET A 295 -16.46 4.77 7.96
N SER A 296 -16.80 4.33 6.74
CA SER A 296 -16.71 2.92 6.36
C SER A 296 -15.27 2.46 6.08
N LYS A 297 -14.29 3.38 6.01
CA LYS A 297 -12.87 3.05 5.86
C LYS A 297 -12.21 2.93 7.23
N PHE A 298 -11.50 1.82 7.42
CA PHE A 298 -10.78 1.48 8.67
C PHE A 298 -10.03 2.68 9.27
N HIS A 299 -9.12 3.29 8.50
CA HIS A 299 -8.27 4.39 8.97
C HIS A 299 -9.04 5.63 9.44
N VAL A 300 -10.25 5.88 8.93
CA VAL A 300 -11.07 7.00 9.39
C VAL A 300 -11.71 6.65 10.75
N ALA A 301 -12.24 5.43 10.89
CA ALA A 301 -12.86 4.96 12.13
C ALA A 301 -11.84 4.74 13.26
N ASP A 302 -10.65 4.23 12.91
CA ASP A 302 -9.52 3.99 13.80
C ASP A 302 -8.69 5.26 14.09
N ASN A 303 -8.98 6.34 13.37
CA ASN A 303 -8.30 7.63 13.48
C ASN A 303 -6.79 7.60 13.13
N THR A 304 -6.38 6.70 12.23
CA THR A 304 -5.00 6.59 11.73
C THR A 304 -4.75 7.57 10.56
N PRO A 305 -3.74 8.46 10.60
CA PRO A 305 -3.37 9.35 9.49
C PRO A 305 -3.08 8.59 8.19
N TYR A 306 -3.46 9.14 7.03
CA TYR A 306 -3.42 8.41 5.75
C TYR A 306 -2.45 8.98 4.72
N ILE A 307 -2.00 10.22 4.87
CA ILE A 307 -1.07 10.85 3.92
C ILE A 307 0.27 10.09 3.82
N ARG A 308 0.62 9.31 4.85
CA ARG A 308 1.73 8.36 4.86
C ARG A 308 1.74 7.42 3.65
N TYR A 309 0.57 6.91 3.24
CA TYR A 309 0.44 6.01 2.10
C TYR A 309 0.62 6.74 0.77
N PHE A 310 0.18 8.01 0.69
CA PHE A 310 0.41 8.85 -0.49
C PHE A 310 1.91 9.09 -0.70
N LEU A 311 2.62 9.50 0.34
CA LEU A 311 4.06 9.75 0.29
C LEU A 311 4.85 8.46 0.06
N SER A 312 4.49 7.37 0.74
CA SER A 312 5.06 6.03 0.48
C SER A 312 4.92 5.62 -0.98
N GLY A 313 3.79 5.96 -1.62
CA GLY A 313 3.56 5.75 -3.06
C GLY A 313 4.62 6.34 -3.99
N PHE A 314 5.38 7.35 -3.55
CA PHE A 314 6.53 7.91 -4.27
C PHE A 314 7.86 7.36 -3.74
N LEU A 315 8.03 7.38 -2.41
CA LEU A 315 9.28 6.97 -1.75
C LEU A 315 9.64 5.52 -2.08
N GLN A 316 8.66 4.62 -2.23
CA GLN A 316 8.91 3.21 -2.50
C GLN A 316 9.65 2.98 -3.83
N PHE A 317 9.36 3.79 -4.86
CA PHE A 317 10.07 3.72 -6.13
C PHE A 317 11.47 4.33 -6.04
N GLN A 318 11.64 5.39 -5.23
CA GLN A 318 12.97 5.97 -4.97
C GLN A 318 13.86 5.00 -4.19
N PHE A 319 13.30 4.30 -3.21
CA PHE A 319 14.00 3.30 -2.41
C PHE A 319 14.38 2.12 -3.29
N LEU A 320 13.46 1.62 -4.11
CA LEU A 320 13.74 0.58 -5.08
C LEU A 320 14.89 0.99 -6.01
N ASP A 321 14.83 2.18 -6.60
CA ASP A 321 15.87 2.69 -7.51
C ASP A 321 17.27 2.67 -6.86
N VAL A 322 17.37 3.15 -5.61
CA VAL A 322 18.63 3.14 -4.84
C VAL A 322 19.09 1.72 -4.49
N MET A 323 18.17 0.82 -4.16
CA MET A 323 18.48 -0.60 -3.90
C MET A 323 18.92 -1.35 -5.16
N CYS A 324 18.38 -0.98 -6.32
CA CYS A 324 18.70 -1.56 -7.62
C CYS A 324 20.02 -1.02 -8.19
N THR A 325 20.44 0.18 -7.78
CA THR A 325 21.65 0.84 -8.25
C THR A 325 22.92 0.26 -7.59
N ASP A 326 23.25 -0.98 -7.95
CA ASP A 326 24.55 -1.60 -7.68
C ASP A 326 25.40 -1.67 -8.96
N GLU A 327 26.72 -1.52 -8.81
CA GLU A 327 27.71 -1.15 -9.85
C GLU A 327 27.88 -2.11 -11.04
N SER A 328 27.11 -3.21 -11.12
CA SER A 328 27.29 -4.29 -12.12
C SER A 328 26.08 -4.58 -13.02
N LYS A 329 24.93 -3.91 -12.85
CA LYS A 329 23.67 -4.25 -13.58
C LYS A 329 22.88 -3.04 -14.13
N THR A 330 23.55 -1.94 -14.43
CA THR A 330 22.95 -0.63 -14.74
C THR A 330 22.25 -0.49 -16.11
N THR A 331 21.71 -1.56 -16.72
CA THR A 331 21.07 -1.47 -18.05
C THR A 331 19.63 -2.00 -18.12
N GLN A 332 19.11 -2.64 -17.09
CA GLN A 332 17.75 -3.17 -17.12
C GLN A 332 16.70 -2.14 -16.65
N PRO A 333 15.49 -2.12 -17.24
CA PRO A 333 14.39 -1.30 -16.74
C PRO A 333 14.08 -1.58 -15.26
N LEU A 334 13.74 -0.53 -14.50
CA LEU A 334 13.53 -0.63 -13.04
C LEU A 334 12.47 -1.67 -12.65
N HIS A 335 11.39 -1.83 -13.44
CA HIS A 335 10.33 -2.81 -13.16
C HIS A 335 10.80 -4.28 -13.24
N LYS A 336 12.00 -4.54 -13.78
CA LYS A 336 12.63 -5.87 -13.82
C LYS A 336 13.62 -6.09 -12.68
N CYS A 337 13.81 -5.11 -11.81
CA CYS A 337 14.76 -5.22 -10.73
C CYS A 337 14.32 -6.25 -9.69
N ASP A 338 15.13 -7.29 -9.54
CA ASP A 338 15.06 -8.25 -8.44
C ASP A 338 16.30 -8.07 -7.55
N ILE A 339 16.08 -7.72 -6.28
CA ILE A 339 17.14 -7.53 -5.29
C ILE A 339 17.36 -8.76 -4.42
N TYR A 340 16.67 -9.88 -4.66
CA TYR A 340 16.84 -11.11 -3.87
C TYR A 340 18.31 -11.57 -3.85
N GLY A 341 18.84 -11.79 -2.64
CA GLY A 341 20.24 -12.14 -2.41
C GLY A 341 21.23 -10.96 -2.47
N ASN A 342 20.76 -9.73 -2.74
CA ASN A 342 21.63 -8.55 -2.75
C ASN A 342 21.82 -7.99 -1.33
N LYS A 343 22.94 -8.38 -0.71
CA LYS A 343 23.32 -7.91 0.63
C LYS A 343 23.68 -6.43 0.70
N ALA A 344 24.16 -5.84 -0.40
CA ALA A 344 24.45 -4.40 -0.42
C ALA A 344 23.16 -3.56 -0.40
N ALA A 345 22.11 -4.02 -1.09
CA ALA A 345 20.78 -3.43 -0.98
C ALA A 345 20.22 -3.56 0.45
N GLY A 346 20.36 -4.73 1.07
CA GLY A 346 19.95 -4.94 2.46
C GLY A 346 20.72 -4.08 3.46
N GLU A 347 22.01 -3.85 3.26
CA GLU A 347 22.80 -2.95 4.11
C GLU A 347 22.32 -1.49 3.99
N LYS A 348 21.96 -1.03 2.79
CA LYS A 348 21.34 0.31 2.61
C LYS A 348 20.03 0.43 3.37
N LEU A 349 19.13 -0.58 3.26
CA LEU A 349 17.88 -0.61 4.03
C LEU A 349 18.13 -0.61 5.53
N ARG A 350 19.03 -1.49 6.00
CA ARG A 350 19.36 -1.63 7.41
C ARG A 350 19.93 -0.34 7.98
N SER A 351 20.89 0.28 7.28
CA SER A 351 21.49 1.54 7.71
C SER A 351 20.47 2.67 7.83
N LEU A 352 19.46 2.72 6.97
CA LEU A 352 18.34 3.64 7.12
C LEU A 352 17.51 3.31 8.37
N MET A 353 17.08 2.05 8.49
CA MET A 353 16.17 1.61 9.54
C MET A 353 16.76 1.70 10.95
N GLU A 354 18.05 1.41 11.12
CA GLU A 354 18.74 1.46 12.42
C GLU A 354 18.78 2.87 13.03
N ASN A 355 18.50 3.93 12.26
CA ASN A 355 18.49 5.28 12.81
C ASN A 355 17.31 5.52 13.76
N GLY A 356 16.15 4.89 13.51
CA GLY A 356 14.89 5.24 14.17
C GLY A 356 14.43 6.65 13.78
N SER A 357 13.86 7.37 14.74
CA SER A 357 13.56 8.81 14.67
C SER A 357 14.47 9.64 15.57
#